data_AF-M0B6R1-F1
#
_entry.id   AF-M0B6R1-F1
#
_cell.length_a   1.000
_cell.length_b   1.000
_cell.length_c   1.000
_cell.angle_alpha   90.00
_cell.angle_beta   90.00
_cell.angle_gamma   90.00
#
_symmetry.space_group_name_H-M   'P 1'
#
loop_
_entity.id
_entity.type
_entity.pdbx_description
1 polymer ?
#
loop_
_entity_poly.entity_id
_entity_poly.type
_entity_poly.pdbx_seq_one_letter_code
_entity_poly.pdbx_strand_id
1 'polypeptide(L)'
;MLRETPRDARDRLPTDLPAPSDSNRSGRRDRRSGCRLRGSCWLVNALALSGRVDDARSRFEALLEYLSPLGLVAEEIDAETGAHLGNFPQAFSHIGIVNSALYLGYALGNGTPGPAPMGIRLGKPIVNGTHSQ
;
A
#
# COMPACT_ATOMS: atom_id res chain seq x y z
N MET A 1 -20.70 -46.73 -29.29
CA MET A 1 -19.84 -45.53 -29.52
C MET A 1 -20.61 -44.65 -30.49
N LEU A 2 -21.07 -43.43 -30.20
CA LEU A 2 -20.69 -42.40 -29.23
C LEU A 2 -21.95 -41.88 -28.51
N ARG A 3 -21.83 -41.55 -27.21
CA ARG A 3 -22.90 -40.93 -26.42
C ARG A 3 -22.81 -39.41 -26.58
N GLU A 4 -23.87 -38.77 -27.06
CA GLU A 4 -24.07 -37.33 -26.97
C GLU A 4 -24.27 -36.92 -25.50
N THR A 5 -23.48 -35.96 -25.02
CA THR A 5 -23.63 -35.34 -23.69
C THR A 5 -24.66 -34.22 -23.76
N PRO A 6 -25.71 -34.19 -22.91
CA PRO A 6 -26.62 -33.05 -22.86
C PRO A 6 -25.91 -31.79 -22.34
N ARG A 7 -25.91 -30.74 -23.15
CA ARG A 7 -25.67 -29.35 -22.74
C ARG A 7 -26.81 -28.88 -21.82
N ASP A 8 -26.49 -27.91 -20.98
CA ASP A 8 -27.34 -27.16 -20.05
C ASP A 8 -27.73 -27.82 -18.71
N ALA A 9 -26.81 -27.68 -17.76
CA ALA A 9 -27.07 -27.75 -16.32
C ALA A 9 -27.19 -26.34 -15.68
N ARG A 10 -27.57 -25.31 -16.46
CA ARG A 10 -27.63 -23.91 -15.97
C ARG A 10 -29.01 -23.47 -15.46
N ASP A 11 -30.04 -24.30 -15.57
CA ASP A 11 -31.43 -23.87 -15.34
C ASP A 11 -32.07 -24.41 -14.06
N ARG A 12 -31.27 -24.75 -13.04
CA ARG A 12 -31.78 -25.16 -11.71
C ARG A 12 -31.03 -24.53 -10.55
N LEU A 13 -30.95 -23.20 -10.52
CA LEU A 13 -30.71 -22.51 -9.25
C LEU A 13 -32.09 -22.11 -8.66
N PRO A 14 -32.44 -22.55 -7.44
CA PRO A 14 -33.67 -22.12 -6.78
C PRO A 14 -33.64 -20.59 -6.61
N THR A 15 -34.63 -19.89 -7.17
CA THR A 15 -34.78 -18.43 -7.07
C THR A 15 -35.23 -17.93 -5.70
N ASP A 16 -35.46 -18.82 -4.73
CA ASP A 16 -36.03 -18.48 -3.42
C ASP A 16 -35.04 -18.68 -2.26
N LEU A 17 -33.78 -18.32 -2.44
CA LEU A 17 -32.92 -18.03 -1.29
C LEU A 17 -33.45 -16.73 -0.65
N PRO A 18 -33.89 -16.74 0.62
CA PRO A 18 -34.31 -15.51 1.28
C PRO A 18 -33.15 -14.51 1.23
N ALA A 19 -33.46 -13.27 0.88
CA ALA A 19 -32.49 -12.19 0.92
C ALA A 19 -31.77 -12.23 2.29
N PRO A 20 -30.43 -12.18 2.33
CA PRO A 20 -29.70 -12.26 3.59
C PRO A 20 -30.24 -11.19 4.53
N SER A 21 -30.63 -11.60 5.75
CA SER A 21 -31.16 -10.68 6.75
C SER A 21 -30.21 -9.49 6.89
N ASP A 22 -30.74 -8.27 6.77
CA ASP A 22 -30.00 -7.00 6.87
C ASP A 22 -29.29 -6.78 8.23
N SER A 23 -29.20 -7.79 9.10
CA SER A 23 -28.50 -7.76 10.37
C SER A 23 -26.98 -7.59 10.24
N ASN A 24 -26.40 -7.80 9.06
CA ASN A 24 -24.97 -7.59 8.82
C ASN A 24 -24.65 -6.28 8.09
N ARG A 25 -25.63 -5.37 7.93
CA ARG A 25 -25.36 -4.01 7.49
C ARG A 25 -24.84 -3.22 8.69
N SER A 26 -23.64 -3.60 9.15
CA SER A 26 -22.77 -2.84 10.04
C SER A 26 -22.97 -1.37 9.72
N GLY A 27 -23.50 -0.63 10.69
CA GLY A 27 -23.92 0.76 10.52
C GLY A 27 -22.95 1.53 9.65
N ARG A 28 -23.50 2.37 8.77
CA ARG A 28 -22.76 3.46 8.13
C ARG A 28 -22.25 4.37 9.25
N ARG A 29 -21.21 3.92 9.96
CA ARG A 29 -20.43 4.72 10.88
C ARG A 29 -19.88 5.84 10.02
N ASP A 30 -20.09 7.05 10.51
CA ASP A 30 -19.33 8.23 10.15
C ASP A 30 -17.95 7.81 9.64
N ARG A 31 -17.72 7.94 8.32
CA ARG A 31 -16.45 7.55 7.72
C ARG A 31 -15.45 8.62 8.12
N ARG A 32 -14.93 8.54 9.35
CA ARG A 32 -13.68 9.20 9.69
C ARG A 32 -12.68 8.80 8.61
N SER A 33 -12.26 9.80 7.85
CA SER A 33 -11.48 9.57 6.65
C SER A 33 -10.06 9.23 7.08
N GLY A 34 -9.77 7.94 7.18
CA GLY A 34 -8.43 7.45 7.43
C GLY A 34 -7.51 7.76 6.25
N CYS A 35 -6.24 8.02 6.53
CA CYS A 35 -5.22 8.10 5.51
C CYS A 35 -4.79 6.69 5.11
N ARG A 36 -4.89 6.35 3.83
CA ARG A 36 -4.40 5.06 3.33
C ARG A 36 -2.89 5.03 3.26
N LEU A 37 -2.29 4.07 3.97
CA LEU A 37 -0.84 3.92 4.09
C LEU A 37 -0.11 3.72 2.76
N ARG A 38 -0.71 2.98 1.82
CA ARG A 38 -0.13 2.78 0.49
C ARG A 38 0.09 4.12 -0.25
N GLY A 39 -0.84 5.07 -0.09
CA GLY A 39 -0.73 6.40 -0.68
C GLY A 39 0.42 7.21 -0.05
N SER A 40 0.54 7.16 1.28
CA SER A 40 1.64 7.80 2.00
C SER A 40 3.00 7.19 1.62
N CYS A 41 3.08 5.87 1.45
CA CYS A 41 4.29 5.21 0.96
C CYS A 41 4.68 5.66 -0.45
N TRP A 42 3.69 5.85 -1.34
CA TRP A 42 3.94 6.37 -2.68
C TRP A 42 4.57 7.78 -2.64
N LEU A 43 4.11 8.64 -1.73
CA LEU A 43 4.72 9.96 -1.52
C LEU A 43 6.18 9.86 -1.06
N VAL A 44 6.49 8.95 -0.12
CA VAL A 44 7.87 8.69 0.31
C VAL A 44 8.73 8.27 -0.88
N ASN A 45 8.24 7.35 -1.72
CA ASN A 45 8.97 6.90 -2.91
C ASN A 45 9.23 8.06 -3.87
N ALA A 46 8.22 8.89 -4.15
CA ALA A 46 8.35 10.05 -5.04
C ALA A 46 9.39 11.08 -4.52
N LEU A 47 9.42 11.30 -3.20
CA LEU A 47 10.41 12.18 -2.57
C LEU A 47 11.82 11.60 -2.68
N ALA A 48 11.99 10.31 -2.41
CA ALA A 48 13.28 9.63 -2.57
C ALA A 48 13.78 9.69 -4.03
N LEU A 49 12.89 9.45 -5.00
CA LEU A 49 13.19 9.51 -6.43
C LEU A 49 13.52 10.91 -6.94
N SER A 50 12.96 11.96 -6.32
CA SER A 50 13.22 13.36 -6.71
C SER A 50 14.46 13.96 -6.05
N GLY A 51 15.23 13.17 -5.30
CA GLY A 51 16.41 13.64 -4.57
C GLY A 51 16.08 14.40 -3.27
N ARG A 52 14.81 14.49 -2.89
CA ARG A 52 14.35 15.05 -1.61
C ARG A 52 14.45 14.01 -0.51
N VAL A 53 15.66 13.52 -0.26
CA VAL A 53 15.91 12.35 0.59
C VAL A 53 15.55 12.61 2.06
N ASP A 54 15.86 13.78 2.60
CA ASP A 54 15.54 14.13 3.99
C ASP A 54 14.02 14.21 4.24
N ASP A 55 13.30 14.78 3.27
CA ASP A 55 11.83 14.81 3.27
C ASP A 55 11.21 13.40 3.20
N ALA A 56 11.81 12.52 2.39
CA ALA A 56 11.38 11.13 2.27
C ALA A 56 11.62 10.38 3.58
N ARG A 57 12.81 10.54 4.17
CA ARG A 57 13.18 9.95 5.45
C ARG A 57 12.25 10.38 6.57
N SER A 58 12.04 11.68 6.73
CA SER A 58 11.19 12.23 7.80
C SER A 58 9.75 11.69 7.72
N ARG A 59 9.20 11.61 6.51
CA ARG A 59 7.86 11.02 6.30
C ARG A 59 7.84 9.52 6.53
N PHE A 60 8.90 8.81 6.13
CA PHE A 60 8.99 7.37 6.34
C PHE A 60 9.05 7.04 7.83
N GLU A 61 9.89 7.74 8.59
CA GLU A 61 10.01 7.58 10.04
C GLU A 61 8.66 7.85 10.74
N ALA A 62 7.95 8.91 10.35
CA ALA A 62 6.60 9.18 10.86
C ALA A 62 5.60 8.05 10.54
N LEU A 63 5.73 7.36 9.41
CA LEU A 63 4.88 6.20 9.09
C LEU A 63 5.20 4.99 9.97
N LEU A 64 6.47 4.82 10.36
CA LEU A 64 6.89 3.71 11.23
C LEU A 64 6.35 3.84 12.65
N GLU A 65 6.05 5.05 13.11
CA GLU A 65 5.42 5.29 14.42
C GLU A 65 4.02 4.67 14.54
N TYR A 66 3.35 4.42 13.41
CA TYR A 66 2.06 3.73 13.37
C TYR A 66 2.16 2.20 13.27
N LEU A 67 3.37 1.63 13.30
CA LEU A 67 3.51 0.19 13.40
C LEU A 67 3.11 -0.26 14.79
N SER A 68 2.29 -1.31 14.87
CA SER A 68 2.05 -1.98 16.15
C SER A 68 3.37 -2.56 16.71
N PRO A 69 3.41 -2.97 18.00
CA PRO A 69 4.61 -3.57 18.59
C PRO A 69 5.13 -4.82 17.86
N LEU A 70 4.28 -5.48 17.07
CA LEU A 70 4.63 -6.65 16.25
C LEU A 70 5.06 -6.26 14.82
N GLY A 71 5.19 -4.96 14.51
CA GLY A 71 5.46 -4.47 13.16
C GLY A 71 4.26 -4.56 12.21
N LEU A 72 3.05 -4.77 12.73
CA LEU A 72 1.83 -4.91 11.93
C LEU A 72 1.12 -3.58 11.73
N VAL A 73 0.49 -3.43 10.55
CA VAL A 73 -0.18 -2.21 10.12
C VAL A 73 -1.49 -2.49 9.37
N ALA A 74 -2.46 -1.57 9.51
CA ALA A 74 -3.78 -1.63 8.88
C ALA A 74 -3.80 -1.09 7.44
N GLU A 75 -4.97 -1.05 6.82
CA GLU A 75 -5.15 -0.36 5.53
C GLU A 75 -5.06 1.17 5.67
N GLU A 76 -5.67 1.70 6.73
CA GLU A 76 -5.80 3.13 6.99
C GLU A 76 -5.36 3.47 8.41
N ILE A 77 -4.88 4.69 8.60
CA ILE A 77 -4.61 5.30 9.91
C ILE A 77 -5.51 6.52 10.07
N ASP A 78 -6.20 6.60 11.19
CA ASP A 78 -6.90 7.81 11.60
C ASP A 78 -5.86 8.91 11.89
N ALA A 79 -5.90 10.01 11.15
CA ALA A 79 -4.84 11.04 11.20
C ALA A 79 -4.83 11.83 12.52
N GLU A 80 -5.94 11.84 13.26
CA GLU A 80 -6.05 12.57 14.54
C GLU A 80 -5.64 11.69 15.72
N THR A 81 -6.06 10.42 15.69
CA THR A 81 -5.91 9.51 16.83
C THR A 81 -4.80 8.47 16.66
N GLY A 82 -4.29 8.29 15.44
CA GLY A 82 -3.36 7.22 15.08
C GLY A 82 -4.00 5.83 15.08
N ALA A 83 -5.32 5.73 15.22
CA ALA A 83 -6.01 4.46 15.26
C ALA A 83 -5.89 3.71 13.93
N HIS A 84 -5.67 2.41 14.02
CA HIS A 84 -5.74 1.50 12.88
C HIS A 84 -7.19 1.35 12.40
N LEU A 85 -7.43 1.65 11.13
CA LEU A 85 -8.74 1.58 10.49
C LEU A 85 -8.73 0.57 9.33
N GLY A 86 -9.88 -0.09 9.13
CA GLY A 86 -10.07 -1.07 8.07
C GLY A 86 -9.40 -2.41 8.38
N ASN A 87 -8.89 -3.07 7.34
CA ASN A 87 -8.27 -4.39 7.47
C ASN A 87 -6.98 -4.32 8.30
N PHE A 88 -6.83 -5.20 9.28
CA PHE A 88 -5.61 -5.33 10.09
C PHE A 88 -5.34 -6.81 10.42
N PRO A 89 -4.12 -7.35 10.16
CA PRO A 89 -3.04 -6.74 9.40
C PRO A 89 -3.35 -6.72 7.89
N GLN A 90 -2.86 -5.72 7.16
CA GLN A 90 -3.12 -5.59 5.72
C GLN A 90 -1.83 -5.71 4.91
N ALA A 91 -1.70 -6.79 4.13
CA ALA A 91 -0.46 -7.14 3.42
C ALA A 91 0.03 -6.05 2.45
N PHE A 92 -0.86 -5.32 1.79
CA PHE A 92 -0.45 -4.31 0.82
C PHE A 92 0.19 -3.06 1.45
N SER A 93 -0.18 -2.69 2.67
CA SER A 93 0.39 -1.60 3.44
C SER A 93 1.81 -1.98 3.85
N HIS A 94 2.01 -3.23 4.27
CA HIS A 94 3.35 -3.76 4.53
C HIS A 94 4.22 -3.75 3.26
N ILE A 95 3.67 -4.15 2.10
CA ILE A 95 4.36 -4.02 0.81
C ILE A 95 4.73 -2.56 0.52
N GLY A 96 3.85 -1.61 0.86
CA GLY A 96 4.14 -0.18 0.78
C GLY A 96 5.37 0.22 1.60
N ILE A 97 5.39 -0.14 2.89
CA ILE A 97 6.49 0.17 3.83
C ILE A 97 7.81 -0.45 3.36
N VAL A 98 7.80 -1.73 2.98
CA VAL A 98 9.00 -2.43 2.47
C VAL A 98 9.54 -1.75 1.22
N ASN A 99 8.66 -1.41 0.27
CA ASN A 99 9.09 -0.69 -0.92
C ASN A 99 9.70 0.66 -0.56
N SER A 100 9.06 1.46 0.30
CA SER A 100 9.61 2.76 0.71
C SER A 100 10.98 2.65 1.38
N ALA A 101 11.22 1.62 2.18
CA ALA A 101 12.54 1.34 2.73
C ALA A 101 13.59 1.08 1.63
N LEU A 102 13.24 0.32 0.58
CA LEU A 102 14.13 0.04 -0.55
C LEU A 102 14.44 1.30 -1.38
N TYR A 103 13.44 2.13 -1.67
CA TYR A 103 13.64 3.39 -2.41
C TYR A 103 14.49 4.38 -1.60
N LEU A 104 14.24 4.50 -0.30
CA LEU A 104 15.02 5.37 0.58
C LEU A 104 16.46 4.87 0.72
N GLY A 105 16.65 3.57 0.95
CA GLY A 105 17.98 2.95 1.01
C GLY A 105 18.78 3.16 -0.27
N TYR A 106 18.15 2.98 -1.44
CA TYR A 106 18.80 3.29 -2.71
C TYR A 106 19.19 4.78 -2.81
N ALA A 107 18.28 5.70 -2.46
CA ALA A 107 18.54 7.14 -2.54
C ALA A 107 19.68 7.60 -1.60
N LEU A 108 19.90 6.88 -0.50
CA LEU A 108 21.01 7.06 0.43
C LEU A 108 22.33 6.45 -0.07
N GLY A 109 22.34 5.77 -1.22
CA GLY A 109 23.53 5.11 -1.77
C GLY A 109 23.79 3.72 -1.20
N ASN A 110 22.84 3.14 -0.47
CA ASN A 110 22.97 1.77 0.01
C ASN A 110 22.86 0.81 -1.18
N GLY A 111 23.72 -0.21 -1.21
CA GLY A 111 23.59 -1.28 -2.19
C GLY A 111 22.25 -2.00 -2.01
N THR A 112 21.39 -1.96 -3.03
CA THR A 112 20.16 -2.76 -3.05
C THR A 112 20.48 -4.17 -3.56
N PRO A 113 20.06 -5.23 -2.87
CA PRO A 113 20.08 -6.57 -3.47
C PRO A 113 19.11 -6.60 -4.65
N GLY A 114 19.64 -6.66 -5.88
CA GLY A 114 18.84 -6.79 -7.10
C GLY A 114 18.73 -5.51 -7.94
N PRO A 115 17.78 -5.47 -8.89
CA PRO A 115 17.66 -4.38 -9.85
C PRO A 115 17.27 -3.07 -9.15
N ALA A 116 17.70 -1.94 -9.73
CA ALA A 116 17.31 -0.63 -9.22
C ALA A 116 15.77 -0.48 -9.20
N PRO A 117 15.20 0.16 -8.15
CA PRO A 117 13.78 0.44 -8.08
C PRO A 117 13.24 1.14 -9.35
N MET A 118 12.02 0.78 -9.77
CA MET A 118 11.39 1.40 -10.94
C MET A 118 11.28 2.93 -10.78
N GLY A 119 11.50 3.69 -11.85
CA GLY A 119 11.45 5.15 -11.81
C GLY A 119 12.78 5.84 -11.43
N ILE A 120 13.80 5.09 -11.00
CA ILE A 120 15.15 5.64 -10.74
C ILE A 120 15.95 5.94 -12.01
N ARG A 121 15.62 5.29 -13.12
CA ARG A 121 16.34 5.41 -14.40
C ARG A 121 15.56 6.16 -15.48
N LEU A 122 14.58 6.99 -15.10
CA LEU A 122 14.05 8.00 -16.03
C LEU A 122 14.99 9.22 -16.02
N GLY A 123 16.12 9.11 -16.75
CA GLY A 123 17.13 10.16 -16.86
C GLY A 123 18.12 10.16 -15.69
N LYS A 124 19.39 10.45 -15.96
CA LYS A 124 20.47 10.47 -14.95
C LYS A 124 20.12 11.39 -13.76
N PRO A 125 20.63 11.11 -12.54
CA PRO A 125 20.33 11.94 -11.38
C PRO A 125 20.82 13.38 -11.59
N ILE A 126 20.01 14.35 -11.17
CA ILE A 126 20.44 15.73 -10.91
C ILE A 126 21.40 15.69 -9.71
N VAL A 127 22.69 15.59 -10.00
CA VAL A 127 23.75 15.87 -9.04
C VAL A 127 23.72 17.37 -8.73
N ASN A 128 23.09 17.74 -7.61
CA ASN A 128 23.21 19.08 -7.08
C ASN A 128 24.65 19.29 -6.56
N GLY A 129 25.45 20.00 -7.35
CA GLY A 129 26.61 20.76 -6.86
C GLY A 129 27.98 20.08 -6.98
N THR A 130 28.73 20.47 -8.01
CA THR A 130 30.11 20.93 -7.79
C THR A 130 30.30 22.21 -8.58
N HIS A 131 29.96 23.34 -7.97
CA HIS A 131 30.62 24.59 -8.31
C HIS A 131 31.98 24.55 -7.61
N SER A 132 33.01 24.10 -8.33
CA SER A 132 34.37 24.52 -8.01
C SER A 132 34.76 25.56 -9.05
N GLN A 133 35.06 26.76 -8.58
CA GLN A 133 36.00 27.64 -9.27
C GLN A 133 37.39 27.02 -9.24
#